data_AF-A0A6P7HGJ7-F1
#
_entry.id   AF-A0A6P7HGJ7-F1
#
_cell.length_a   1.000
_cell.length_b   1.000
_cell.length_c   1.000
_cell.angle_alpha   90.00
_cell.angle_beta   90.00
_cell.angle_gamma   90.00
#
_symmetry.space_group_name_H-M   'P 1'
#
loop_
_entity.id
_entity.type
_entity.pdbx_description
1 polymer ?
#
loop_
_entity_poly.entity_id
_entity_poly.type
_entity_poly.pdbx_seq_one_letter_code
_entity_poly.pdbx_strand_id
1 'polypeptide(L)'
;MHTDLSPHLHSENCNELIKLLKQCHNEHPFLRIFGICNSEDHQMIKCLKQERLQRRKRNFQKSLETKEKLKNMFKDDRQQKEQL
;
A
#
# COMPACT_ATOMS: atom_id res chain seq x y z
N MET A 1 -12.21 -7.58 4.91
CA MET A 1 -10.95 -7.49 5.68
C MET A 1 -10.14 -6.30 5.19
N HIS A 2 -10.15 -5.18 5.92
CA HIS A 2 -9.29 -4.02 5.64
C HIS A 2 -7.92 -4.21 6.30
N THR A 3 -6.89 -3.54 5.77
CA THR A 3 -5.60 -3.39 6.46
C THR A 3 -5.73 -2.49 7.68
N ASP A 4 -4.66 -2.38 8.48
CA ASP A 4 -4.56 -1.36 9.53
C ASP A 4 -4.94 0.03 8.95
N LEU A 5 -5.78 0.76 9.68
CA LEU A 5 -6.37 2.06 9.33
C LEU A 5 -5.65 3.22 10.02
N SER A 6 -4.44 2.97 10.52
CA SER A 6 -3.62 3.97 11.19
C SER A 6 -3.26 5.12 10.23
N PRO A 7 -3.48 6.38 10.60
CA PRO A 7 -3.44 7.52 9.68
C PRO A 7 -2.05 7.79 9.09
N HIS A 8 -0.98 7.39 9.78
CA HIS A 8 0.38 7.52 9.29
C HIS A 8 0.70 6.53 8.14
N LEU A 9 -0.15 5.54 7.92
CA LEU A 9 0.09 4.46 6.97
C LEU A 9 -0.59 4.70 5.61
N HIS A 10 -1.30 5.81 5.42
CA HIS A 10 -2.07 6.10 4.21
C HIS A 10 -1.82 7.54 3.72
N SER A 11 -2.15 7.78 2.46
CA SER A 11 -2.22 9.10 1.86
C SER A 11 -3.34 9.93 2.47
N GLU A 12 -3.22 11.25 2.38
CA GLU A 12 -4.22 12.21 2.90
C GLU A 12 -5.63 11.90 2.38
N ASN A 13 -5.77 11.63 1.08
CA ASN A 13 -7.05 11.30 0.46
C ASN A 13 -7.70 10.04 1.06
N CYS A 14 -6.92 8.97 1.27
CA CYS A 14 -7.47 7.77 1.91
C CYS A 14 -7.75 8.01 3.40
N ASN A 15 -6.98 8.86 4.08
CA ASN A 15 -7.21 9.23 5.47
C ASN A 15 -8.54 9.98 5.68
N GLU A 16 -8.95 10.81 4.73
CA GLU A 16 -10.27 11.47 4.76
C GLU A 16 -11.41 10.45 4.72
N LEU A 17 -11.33 9.44 3.83
CA LEU A 17 -12.32 8.36 3.75
C LEU A 17 -12.37 7.53 5.03
N ILE A 18 -11.21 7.28 5.66
CA ILE A 18 -11.14 6.59 6.95
C ILE A 18 -11.81 7.42 8.05
N LYS A 19 -11.64 8.75 8.04
CA LYS A 19 -12.32 9.65 9.00
C LYS A 19 -13.84 9.61 8.80
N LEU A 20 -14.32 9.66 7.56
CA LEU A 20 -15.76 9.56 7.24
C LEU A 20 -16.35 8.24 7.73
N LEU A 21 -15.67 7.12 7.48
CA LEU A 21 -16.12 5.83 7.97
C LEU A 21 -16.16 5.78 9.51
N LYS A 22 -15.15 6.35 10.18
CA LYS A 22 -15.13 6.46 11.65
C LYS A 22 -16.27 7.33 12.17
N GLN A 23 -16.58 8.44 11.50
CA GLN A 23 -17.71 9.30 11.84
C GLN A 23 -19.04 8.54 11.73
N CYS A 24 -19.27 7.84 10.61
CA CYS A 24 -20.47 7.02 10.43
C CYS A 24 -20.60 5.94 11.51
N HIS A 25 -19.50 5.26 11.86
CA HIS A 25 -19.51 4.28 12.95
C HIS A 25 -19.77 4.89 14.34
N ASN A 26 -19.33 6.13 14.58
CA ASN A 26 -19.57 6.83 15.85
C ASN A 26 -21.02 7.33 15.97
N GLU A 27 -21.61 7.80 14.87
CA GLU A 27 -23.00 8.25 14.83
C GLU A 27 -23.99 7.07 14.90
N HIS A 28 -23.58 5.92 14.36
CA HIS A 28 -24.44 4.75 14.19
C HIS A 28 -23.84 3.45 14.77
N PRO A 29 -23.52 3.39 16.07
CA PRO A 29 -22.82 2.27 16.67
C PRO A 29 -23.58 0.94 16.56
N PHE A 30 -24.92 0.97 16.70
CA PHE A 30 -25.77 -0.22 16.55
C PHE A 30 -26.13 -0.52 15.09
N LEU A 31 -26.22 0.51 14.24
CA LEU A 31 -26.61 0.35 12.84
C LEU A 31 -25.43 0.01 11.91
N ARG A 32 -24.20 0.06 12.43
CA ARG A 32 -23.00 -0.45 11.76
C ARG A 32 -23.18 -1.90 11.29
N ILE A 33 -23.84 -2.73 12.09
CA ILE A 33 -24.06 -4.16 11.79
C ILE A 33 -25.09 -4.32 10.65
N PHE A 34 -25.97 -3.33 10.45
CA PHE A 34 -26.98 -3.33 9.39
C PHE A 34 -26.46 -2.79 8.04
N GLY A 35 -25.18 -2.38 7.96
CA GLY A 35 -24.55 -1.98 6.70
C GLY A 35 -24.87 -0.56 6.25
N ILE A 36 -25.25 0.34 7.16
CA ILE A 36 -25.53 1.76 6.81
C ILE A 36 -24.28 2.45 6.24
N CYS A 37 -23.09 2.13 6.78
CA CYS A 37 -21.83 2.76 6.36
C CYS A 37 -21.16 2.06 5.15
N ASN A 38 -21.90 1.27 4.37
CA ASN A 38 -21.34 0.50 3.26
C ASN A 38 -20.79 1.38 2.13
N SER A 39 -21.40 2.55 1.87
CA SER A 39 -20.93 3.48 0.84
C SER A 39 -19.53 3.99 1.14
N GLU A 40 -19.29 4.41 2.38
CA GLU A 40 -18.01 4.94 2.85
C GLU A 40 -16.97 3.81 2.92
N ASP A 41 -17.37 2.64 3.40
CA ASP A 41 -16.50 1.45 3.46
C ASP A 41 -16.04 1.03 2.06
N HIS A 42 -16.94 1.01 1.07
CA HIS A 42 -16.59 0.71 -0.32
C HIS A 42 -15.58 1.71 -0.90
N GLN A 43 -15.77 3.01 -0.64
CA GLN A 43 -14.84 4.04 -1.11
C GLN A 43 -13.47 3.89 -0.45
N MET A 44 -13.45 3.69 0.87
CA MET A 44 -12.24 3.46 1.64
C MET A 44 -11.49 2.23 1.12
N ILE A 45 -12.16 1.08 0.96
CA ILE A 45 -11.56 -0.15 0.46
C ILE A 45 -10.97 0.06 -0.94
N LYS A 46 -11.67 0.79 -1.82
CA LYS A 46 -11.17 1.12 -3.17
C LYS A 46 -9.88 1.93 -3.09
N CYS A 47 -9.83 2.93 -2.22
CA CYS A 47 -8.64 3.77 -1.98
C CYS A 47 -7.46 2.93 -1.47
N LEU A 48 -7.68 2.15 -0.41
CA LEU A 48 -6.68 1.27 0.20
C LEU A 48 -6.14 0.22 -0.79
N LYS A 49 -7.01 -0.30 -1.66
CA LYS A 49 -6.61 -1.23 -2.73
C LYS A 49 -5.67 -0.54 -3.72
N GLN A 50 -5.95 0.69 -4.12
CA GLN A 50 -5.09 1.45 -5.03
C GLN A 50 -3.72 1.73 -4.40
N GLU A 51 -3.66 2.15 -3.14
CA GLU A 51 -2.38 2.35 -2.44
C GLU A 51 -1.55 1.06 -2.37
N ARG A 52 -2.20 -0.06 -2.04
CA ARG A 52 -1.52 -1.36 -2.00
C ARG A 52 -0.93 -1.72 -3.37
N LEU A 53 -1.67 -1.49 -4.45
CA LEU A 53 -1.19 -1.75 -5.81
C LEU A 53 -0.02 -0.83 -6.19
N GLN A 54 -0.08 0.45 -5.83
CA GLN A 54 1.01 1.40 -6.06
C GLN A 54 2.28 1.00 -5.28
N ARG A 55 2.15 0.62 -4.01
CA ARG A 55 3.27 0.10 -3.20
C ARG A 55 3.86 -1.16 -3.83
N ARG A 56 3.02 -2.10 -4.26
CA ARG A 56 3.46 -3.32 -4.93
C ARG A 56 4.23 -3.00 -6.21
N LYS A 57 3.75 -2.05 -7.02
CA LYS A 57 4.44 -1.60 -8.24
C LYS A 57 5.80 -0.98 -7.93
N ARG A 58 5.88 -0.09 -6.94
CA ARG A 58 7.15 0.53 -6.50
C ARG A 58 8.14 -0.50 -5.99
N ASN A 59 7.70 -1.44 -5.17
CA ASN A 59 8.56 -2.50 -4.63
C ASN A 59 9.05 -3.44 -5.74
N PHE A 60 8.19 -3.75 -6.71
CA PHE A 60 8.58 -4.53 -7.88
C PHE A 60 9.67 -3.83 -8.69
N GLN A 61 9.52 -2.54 -9.00
CA GLN A 61 10.54 -1.74 -9.69
C GLN A 61 11.87 -1.71 -8.93
N LYS A 62 11.83 -1.42 -7.62
CA LYS A 62 13.03 -1.45 -6.76
C LYS A 62 13.72 -2.82 -6.72
N SER A 63 12.94 -3.90 -6.75
CA SER A 63 13.46 -5.27 -6.78
C SER A 63 14.19 -5.55 -8.10
N LEU A 64 13.62 -5.12 -9.23
CA LEU A 64 14.27 -5.23 -10.54
C LEU A 64 15.58 -4.44 -10.59
N GLU A 65 15.57 -3.19 -10.13
CA GLU A 65 16.78 -2.34 -10.08
C GLU A 65 17.86 -2.97 -9.20
N THR A 66 17.49 -3.48 -8.02
CA THR A 66 18.44 -4.16 -7.12
C THR A 66 19.01 -5.42 -7.78
N LYS A 67 18.17 -6.22 -8.44
CA LYS A 67 18.59 -7.44 -9.14
C LYS A 67 19.55 -7.13 -10.28
N GLU A 68 19.30 -6.06 -11.04
CA GLU A 68 20.18 -5.61 -12.11
C GLU A 68 21.53 -5.14 -11.58
N LYS A 69 21.53 -4.30 -10.53
CA LYS A 69 22.76 -3.84 -9.85
C LYS A 69 23.62 -5.01 -9.38
N LEU A 70 23.00 -5.97 -8.68
CA LEU A 70 23.70 -7.18 -8.22
C LEU A 70 24.29 -7.98 -9.38
N LYS A 71 23.52 -8.15 -10.48
CA LYS A 71 24.01 -8.87 -11.67
C LYS A 71 25.22 -8.18 -12.29
N ASN A 72 25.23 -6.85 -12.35
CA ASN A 72 26.35 -6.09 -12.88
C ASN A 72 27.56 -6.18 -11.96
N MET A 73 27.39 -6.03 -10.65
CA MET A 73 28.48 -6.24 -9.67
C MET A 73 29.13 -7.62 -9.82
N PHE A 74 28.34 -8.69 -9.91
CA PHE A 74 28.89 -10.05 -10.13
C PHE A 74 29.54 -10.27 -11.50
N LYS A 75 29.26 -9.43 -12.50
CA LYS A 75 29.97 -9.48 -13.80
C LYS A 75 31.29 -8.74 -13.69
N ASP A 76 31.29 -7.55 -13.09
CA ASP A 76 32.47 -6.72 -12.90
C ASP A 76 33.52 -7.47 -12.06
N ASP A 77 33.09 -8.11 -10.97
CA ASP A 77 33.96 -8.95 -10.12
C ASP A 77 34.60 -10.12 -10.89
N ARG A 78 33.87 -10.72 -11.84
CA ARG A 78 34.41 -11.81 -12.68
C ARG A 78 35.43 -11.27 -13.69
N GLN A 79 35.12 -10.15 -14.33
CA GLN A 79 36.03 -9.52 -15.29
C GLN A 79 37.32 -9.06 -14.61
N GLN A 80 37.25 -8.50 -13.40
CA GLN A 80 38.44 -8.12 -12.63
C GLN A 80 39.33 -9.32 -12.29
N LYS A 81 38.74 -10.48 -11.94
CA LYS A 81 39.50 -11.70 -11.68
C LYS A 81 40.14 -12.32 -12.92
N GLU A 82 39.53 -12.15 -14.10
CA GLU A 82 40.10 -12.63 -15.37
C GLU A 82 41.26 -11.74 -15.86
N GLN A 83 41.35 -10.49 -15.39
CA GLN A 83 42.40 -9.53 -15.75
C GLN A 83 43.63 -9.57 -14.81
N LEU A 84 43.57 -10.33 -13.71
CA LEU A 84 44.60 -10.48 -12.68
C LEU A 84 45.31 -11.84 -12.83
#